data_AF-A0AAN8ISS6-F1
#
_entry.id   AF-A0AAN8ISS6-F1
#
_cell.length_a   1.000
_cell.length_b   1.000
_cell.length_c   1.000
_cell.angle_alpha   90.00
_cell.angle_beta   90.00
_cell.angle_gamma   90.00
#
_symmetry.space_group_name_H-M   'P 1'
#
loop_
_entity.id
_entity.type
_entity.pdbx_description
1 polymer ?
#
loop_
_entity_poly.entity_id
_entity_poly.type
_entity_poly.pdbx_seq_one_letter_code
_entity_poly.pdbx_strand_id
1 'polypeptide(L)'
;MSLQRRFSNSLPRVLLQIPNATADIVESFDSKVRAMISGDEVVVEKQKKEMARKLLKGVITLTIGEQHKKPVYLRPLPPIEKRRRVVERKNFEDIAPLFACEEA
;
A
#
# COMPACT_ATOMS: atom_id res chain seq x y z
N MET A 1 -22.04 -5.61 24.68
CA MET A 1 -21.25 -6.79 25.12
C MET A 1 -20.19 -7.14 24.06
N SER A 2 -18.91 -6.90 24.36
CA SER A 2 -17.77 -7.11 23.44
C SER A 2 -17.47 -8.59 23.18
N LEU A 3 -16.87 -8.90 22.02
CA LEU A 3 -16.48 -10.28 21.64
C LEU A 3 -15.47 -10.88 22.62
N GLN A 4 -14.55 -10.07 23.16
CA GLN A 4 -13.58 -10.54 24.15
C GLN A 4 -14.26 -11.11 25.41
N ARG A 5 -15.36 -10.50 25.89
CA ARG A 5 -16.08 -11.02 27.07
C ARG A 5 -16.80 -12.34 26.79
N ARG A 6 -17.24 -12.57 25.56
CA ARG A 6 -17.98 -13.80 25.19
C ARG A 6 -17.05 -14.96 24.86
N PHE A 7 -15.86 -14.65 24.35
CA PHE A 7 -14.95 -15.62 23.74
C PHE A 7 -13.53 -15.53 24.32
N SER A 8 -13.39 -15.20 25.60
CA SER A 8 -12.09 -14.99 26.27
C SER A 8 -11.14 -16.19 26.10
N ASN A 9 -11.69 -17.40 26.03
CA ASN A 9 -10.90 -18.63 25.96
C ASN A 9 -10.56 -19.05 24.52
N SER A 10 -11.37 -18.63 23.54
CA SER A 10 -11.20 -19.02 22.13
C SER A 10 -10.54 -17.92 21.28
N LEU A 11 -10.68 -16.65 21.66
CA LEU A 11 -10.12 -15.53 20.94
C LEU A 11 -8.58 -15.59 20.84
N PRO A 12 -7.81 -15.85 21.92
CA PRO A 12 -6.35 -15.98 21.82
C PRO A 12 -5.94 -17.08 20.84
N ARG A 13 -6.68 -18.20 20.81
CA ARG A 13 -6.41 -19.33 19.91
C ARG A 13 -6.59 -18.96 18.44
N VAL A 14 -7.56 -18.11 18.13
CA VAL A 14 -7.76 -17.58 16.76
C VAL A 14 -6.68 -16.55 16.42
N LEU A 15 -6.30 -15.69 17.37
CA LEU A 15 -5.24 -14.70 17.15
C LEU A 15 -3.86 -15.34 16.89
N LEU A 16 -3.58 -16.52 17.45
CA LEU A 16 -2.38 -17.30 17.14
C LEU A 16 -2.31 -17.82 15.70
N GLN A 17 -3.42 -17.81 14.95
CA GLN A 17 -3.42 -18.20 13.54
C GLN A 17 -2.90 -17.09 12.63
N ILE A 18 -2.70 -15.88 13.16
CA ILE A 18 -2.18 -14.74 12.41
C ILE A 18 -0.69 -15.00 12.07
N PRO A 19 -0.28 -14.86 10.79
CA PRO A 19 1.12 -14.97 10.41
C PRO A 19 1.97 -13.97 11.18
N ASN A 20 3.09 -14.43 11.73
CA ASN A 20 4.05 -13.65 12.53
C ASN A 20 3.52 -13.17 13.89
N ALA A 21 2.37 -13.65 14.37
CA ALA A 21 1.97 -13.45 15.76
C ALA A 21 2.60 -14.54 16.64
N THR A 22 3.31 -14.12 17.70
CA THR A 22 3.84 -15.03 18.73
C THR A 22 2.90 -15.12 19.92
N ALA A 23 3.07 -16.16 20.76
CA ALA A 23 2.29 -16.32 21.98
C ALA A 23 2.38 -15.11 22.90
N ASP A 24 3.59 -14.58 23.11
CA ASP A 24 3.82 -13.39 23.95
C ASP A 24 3.09 -12.15 23.43
N ILE A 25 3.05 -11.96 22.11
CA ILE A 25 2.34 -10.83 21.48
C ILE A 25 0.82 -10.98 21.67
N VAL A 26 0.29 -12.20 21.52
CA VAL A 26 -1.15 -12.46 21.69
C VAL A 26 -1.56 -12.32 23.15
N GLU A 27 -0.77 -12.83 24.09
CA GLU A 27 -1.05 -12.75 25.52
C GLU A 27 -0.98 -11.31 26.03
N SER A 28 0.07 -10.57 25.66
CA SER A 28 0.19 -9.15 26.02
C SER A 28 -0.96 -8.32 25.45
N PHE A 29 -1.41 -8.62 24.23
CA PHE A 29 -2.59 -7.99 23.63
C PHE A 29 -3.88 -8.34 24.38
N ASP A 30 -4.15 -9.62 24.69
CA ASP A 30 -5.37 -10.02 25.40
C ASP A 30 -5.42 -9.45 26.82
N SER A 31 -4.31 -9.51 27.56
CA SER A 31 -4.19 -8.94 28.90
C SER A 31 -4.49 -7.44 28.89
N LYS A 32 -3.92 -6.71 27.92
CA LYS A 32 -4.15 -5.28 27.76
C LYS A 32 -5.59 -4.96 27.41
N VAL A 33 -6.20 -5.72 26.49
CA VAL A 33 -7.63 -5.56 26.17
C VAL A 33 -8.49 -5.84 27.41
N ARG A 34 -8.15 -6.85 28.22
CA ARG A 34 -8.87 -7.16 29.45
C ARG A 34 -8.83 -6.01 30.45
N ALA A 35 -7.65 -5.44 30.72
CA ALA A 35 -7.47 -4.27 31.59
C ALA A 35 -8.31 -3.08 31.11
N MET A 36 -8.36 -2.85 29.79
CA MET A 36 -9.18 -1.78 29.20
C MET A 36 -10.69 -2.01 29.34
N ILE A 37 -11.14 -3.27 29.31
CA ILE A 37 -12.56 -3.63 29.47
C ILE A 37 -13.00 -3.57 30.94
N SER A 38 -12.09 -3.86 31.86
CA SER A 38 -12.31 -3.72 33.31
C SER A 38 -12.32 -2.25 33.76
N GLY A 39 -11.73 -1.35 32.97
CA GLY A 39 -11.62 0.07 33.30
C GLY A 39 -10.32 0.43 34.04
N ASP A 40 -9.42 -0.54 34.22
CA ASP A 40 -8.14 -0.36 34.90
C ASP A 40 -7.13 0.43 34.03
N GLU A 41 -7.26 0.34 32.70
CA GLU A 41 -6.40 1.05 31.76
C GLU A 41 -7.21 1.85 30.72
N VAL A 42 -7.04 3.17 30.70
CA VAL A 42 -7.66 4.05 29.69
C VAL A 42 -6.67 4.33 28.58
N VAL A 43 -6.86 3.65 27.44
CA VAL A 43 -6.03 3.79 26.25
C VAL A 43 -6.74 4.66 25.20
N VAL A 44 -6.03 5.61 24.59
CA VAL A 44 -6.57 6.49 23.54
C VAL A 44 -6.93 5.70 22.30
N GLU A 45 -8.01 6.06 21.60
CA GLU A 45 -8.50 5.30 20.45
C GLU A 45 -7.47 5.12 19.33
N LYS A 46 -6.61 6.12 19.11
CA LYS A 46 -5.47 6.03 18.19
C LYS A 46 -4.55 4.86 18.53
N GLN A 47 -4.20 4.70 19.80
CA GLN A 47 -3.34 3.62 20.29
C GLN A 47 -4.04 2.26 20.16
N LYS A 48 -5.36 2.18 20.44
CA LYS A 48 -6.13 0.93 20.24
C LYS A 48 -6.05 0.47 18.78
N LYS A 49 -6.24 1.39 17.84
CA LYS A 49 -6.15 1.12 16.39
C LYS A 49 -4.75 0.70 15.98
N GLU A 50 -3.72 1.33 16.53
CA GLU A 50 -2.33 0.98 16.24
C GLU A 50 -1.97 -0.43 16.74
N MET A 51 -2.37 -0.79 17.96
CA MET A 51 -2.15 -2.13 18.52
C MET A 51 -2.81 -3.21 17.65
N ALA A 52 -4.07 -2.99 17.26
CA ALA A 52 -4.79 -3.91 16.39
C ALA A 52 -4.11 -4.05 15.00
N ARG A 53 -3.66 -2.93 14.41
CA ARG A 53 -2.92 -2.95 13.13
C ARG A 53 -1.61 -3.70 13.23
N LYS A 54 -0.86 -3.56 14.34
CA LYS A 54 0.39 -4.29 14.57
C LYS A 54 0.14 -5.79 14.63
N LEU A 55 -0.87 -6.21 15.39
CA LEU A 55 -1.24 -7.62 15.50
C LEU A 55 -1.66 -8.22 14.15
N LEU A 56 -2.50 -7.50 13.41
CA LEU A 56 -3.07 -7.98 12.14
C LEU A 56 -2.19 -7.73 10.92
N LYS A 57 -0.96 -7.20 11.10
CA LYS A 57 -0.08 -6.81 9.99
C LYS A 57 0.21 -7.95 9.01
N GLY A 58 0.28 -9.19 9.49
CA GLY A 58 0.50 -10.37 8.64
C GLY A 58 -0.70 -10.78 7.79
N VAL A 59 -1.92 -10.31 8.13
CA VAL A 59 -3.18 -10.64 7.42
C VAL A 59 -3.69 -9.45 6.61
N ILE A 60 -3.43 -8.22 7.07
CA ILE A 60 -3.79 -7.01 6.33
C ILE A 60 -2.88 -6.93 5.12
N THR A 61 -3.41 -7.32 3.96
CA THR A 61 -2.74 -7.13 2.68
C THR A 61 -2.50 -5.64 2.47
N LEU A 62 -1.33 -5.29 1.95
CA LEU A 62 -1.06 -3.96 1.44
C LEU A 62 -2.14 -3.57 0.43
N THR A 63 -2.53 -2.30 0.39
CA THR A 63 -3.44 -1.84 -0.67
C THR A 63 -2.78 -2.04 -2.04
N ILE A 64 -3.55 -2.24 -3.11
CA ILE A 64 -3.02 -2.44 -4.47
C ILE A 64 -2.00 -1.35 -4.85
N GLY A 65 -2.24 -0.10 -4.42
CA GLY A 65 -1.33 1.03 -4.65
C GLY A 65 -0.02 0.95 -3.86
N GLU A 66 0.00 0.33 -2.68
CA GLU A 66 1.22 0.04 -1.92
C GLU A 66 1.95 -1.19 -2.46
N GLN A 67 1.20 -2.22 -2.88
CA GLN A 67 1.73 -3.44 -3.48
C GLN A 67 2.40 -3.19 -4.83
N HIS A 68 1.84 -2.29 -5.65
CA HIS A 68 2.37 -1.91 -6.97
C HIS A 68 3.23 -0.64 -6.94
N LYS A 69 3.49 -0.07 -5.76
CA LYS A 69 4.43 1.05 -5.65
C LYS A 69 5.79 0.54 -6.08
N LYS A 70 6.31 1.04 -7.21
CA LYS A 70 7.65 0.68 -7.67
C LYS A 70 8.60 0.82 -6.48
N PRO A 71 9.28 -0.27 -6.06
CA PRO A 71 10.18 -0.19 -4.94
C PRO A 71 11.22 0.89 -5.23
N VAL A 72 11.70 1.55 -4.18
CA VAL A 72 12.48 2.79 -4.28
C VAL A 72 13.69 2.68 -5.23
N TYR A 73 14.27 1.48 -5.35
CA TYR A 73 15.38 1.16 -6.24
C TYR A 73 15.00 1.02 -7.73
N LEU A 74 13.71 0.96 -8.06
CA LEU A 74 13.16 1.01 -9.43
C LEU A 74 12.51 2.37 -9.75
N ARG A 75 12.71 3.38 -8.89
CA ARG A 75 12.40 4.76 -9.30
C ARG A 75 13.22 5.06 -10.55
N PRO A 76 12.60 5.67 -11.58
CA PRO A 76 13.30 5.92 -12.83
C PRO A 76 14.55 6.72 -12.52
N LEU A 77 15.65 6.24 -13.11
CA LEU A 77 16.98 6.82 -13.14
C LEU A 77 16.94 8.36 -13.26
N PRO A 78 18.02 9.08 -12.85
CA PRO A 78 18.11 10.53 -12.94
C PRO A 78 17.54 11.05 -14.27
N PRO A 79 16.81 12.19 -14.25
CA PRO A 79 16.03 12.63 -15.40
C PRO A 79 16.86 12.63 -16.68
N ILE A 80 16.47 11.79 -17.65
CA ILE A 80 17.19 11.65 -18.92
C ILE A 80 17.05 12.97 -19.70
N GLU A 81 18.17 13.58 -20.08
CA GLU A 81 18.19 14.80 -20.87
C GLU A 81 17.48 14.59 -22.22
N LYS A 82 16.44 15.39 -22.46
CA LYS A 82 15.67 15.31 -23.71
C LYS A 82 16.47 15.99 -24.82
N ARG A 83 16.86 15.24 -25.87
CA ARG A 83 17.41 15.84 -27.11
C ARG A 83 16.46 16.91 -27.65
N ARG A 84 17.00 18.09 -27.98
CA ARG A 84 16.25 19.15 -28.67
C ARG A 84 15.65 18.61 -29.96
N ARG A 85 14.36 18.85 -30.20
CA ARG A 85 13.77 18.64 -31.52
C ARG A 85 14.47 19.57 -32.50
N VAL A 86 15.04 19.02 -33.57
CA VAL A 86 15.41 19.80 -34.74
C VAL A 86 14.10 20.32 -35.31
N VAL A 87 13.94 21.64 -35.31
CA VAL A 87 12.81 22.30 -36.00
C VAL A 87 13.14 22.23 -37.48
N GLU A 88 12.75 21.14 -38.13
CA GLU A 88 12.72 21.09 -39.59
C GLU A 88 11.66 22.09 -40.04
N ARG A 89 12.11 23.21 -40.62
CA ARG A 89 11.24 24.07 -41.43
C ARG A 89 10.74 23.20 -42.57
N LYS A 90 9.46 22.89 -42.57
CA LYS A 90 8.80 22.21 -43.67
C LYS A 90 8.75 23.16 -44.88
N ASN A 91 9.85 23.23 -45.63
CA ASN A 91 9.82 23.72 -47.00
C ASN A 91 9.31 22.54 -47.84
N PHE A 92 8.05 22.63 -48.28
CA PHE A 92 7.39 21.61 -49.09
C PHE A 92 7.68 21.77 -50.59
N GLU A 93 8.63 22.62 -50.96
CA GLU A 93 9.04 22.87 -52.36
C GLU A 93 9.50 21.58 -53.05
N ASP A 94 10.11 20.65 -52.31
CA ASP A 94 10.60 19.36 -52.82
C ASP A 94 9.48 18.35 -53.14
N ILE A 95 8.23 18.59 -52.68
CA ILE A 95 7.11 17.63 -52.83
C ILE A 95 6.17 18.05 -53.97
N ALA A 96 6.28 19.28 -54.48
CA ALA A 96 5.45 19.80 -55.57
C ALA A 96 5.50 18.96 -56.87
N PRO A 97 6.64 18.36 -57.28
CA PRO A 97 6.70 17.55 -58.50
C PRO A 97 5.85 16.27 -58.44
N LEU A 98 5.53 15.76 -57.25
CA LEU A 98 4.77 14.51 -57.08
C LEU A 98 3.27 14.65 -57.43
N PHE A 99 2.76 15.87 -57.53
CA PHE A 99 1.36 16.15 -57.86
C PHE A 99 1.16 16.71 -59.28
N ALA A 100 2.24 16.91 -60.04
CA ALA A 100 2.16 17.26 -61.46
C ALA A 100 2.14 15.97 -62.30
N CYS A 101 1.04 15.23 -62.23
CA CYS A 101 0.73 14.23 -63.26
C CYS A 101 -0.02 14.91 -64.42
N GLU A 102 0.49 14.71 -65.63
CA GLU A 102 -0.05 15.10 -66.92
C GLU A 102 -1.55 14.80 -67.08
N GLU A 103 -2.32 15.80 -67.53
CA GLU A 103 -3.50 15.56 -68.36
C GLU A 103 -3.08 15.68 -69.84
N ALA A 104 -3.49 14.68 -70.62
CA ALA A 104 -3.18 14.47 -72.03
C ALA A 104 -3.84 15.48 -72.99
#